data_AF-A0A923EAH1-F1
#
_entry.id   AF-A0A923EAH1-F1
#
_cell.length_a   1.000
_cell.length_b   1.000
_cell.length_c   1.000
_cell.angle_alpha   90.00
_cell.angle_beta   90.00
_cell.angle_gamma   90.00
#
_symmetry.space_group_name_H-M   'P 1'
#
loop_
_entity.id
_entity.type
_entity.pdbx_description
1 polymer ?
#
loop_
_entity_poly.entity_id
_entity_poly.type
_entity_poly.pdbx_seq_one_letter_code
_entity_poly.pdbx_strand_id
1 'polypeptide(L)'
;MKNKYIFKIFLIVLIVTIASYSYNQLTLNKSDMMNKKVKQNMNEDVKDNKKDIVTDKKEGILVYNILGKSNKLTDSQWNSMQHWRSNAVKLANENKDEVYINGYNNEKMVALTFDDGPDYTITPKIGEVLKENNVKGNFFFIGEQVAEKSNIVKKIYEDGNLVLSHSYNHIELNKLSEEEIKKQVTMGEKEIFKVIGKRPKFIRPPYGAIDNKVINILEQNEEKIILWSIDTLDWSQKDERNIVKNIMENLRPGEIVLMHSNEDKEITLKALPNIIKTIKEKGYKIVTLDKLLKTEAYK
;
A
#
# COMPACT_ATOMS: atom_id res chain seq x y z
N MET A 1 -32.88 23.19 -65.61
CA MET A 1 -31.73 22.54 -64.93
C MET A 1 -31.63 22.76 -63.41
N LYS A 2 -32.36 23.72 -62.77
CA LYS A 2 -32.28 23.98 -61.31
C LYS A 2 -32.96 22.94 -60.38
N ASN A 3 -34.02 22.24 -60.82
CA ASN A 3 -34.76 21.31 -59.94
C ASN A 3 -34.08 19.96 -59.65
N LYS A 4 -33.15 19.49 -60.51
CA LYS A 4 -32.42 18.23 -60.28
C LYS A 4 -31.36 18.34 -59.15
N TYR A 5 -30.84 19.56 -58.92
CA TYR A 5 -29.86 19.81 -57.87
C TYR A 5 -30.52 19.93 -56.49
N ILE A 6 -31.70 20.54 -56.40
CA ILE A 6 -32.47 20.65 -55.15
C ILE A 6 -32.87 19.27 -54.62
N PHE A 7 -33.30 18.36 -55.50
CA PHE A 7 -33.69 17.00 -55.10
C PHE A 7 -32.49 16.16 -54.61
N LYS A 8 -31.31 16.33 -55.23
CA LYS A 8 -30.07 15.68 -54.76
C LYS A 8 -29.61 16.21 -53.41
N ILE A 9 -29.74 17.51 -53.16
CA ILE A 9 -29.38 18.12 -51.86
C ILE A 9 -30.33 17.63 -50.76
N PHE A 10 -31.65 17.57 -51.02
CA PHE A 10 -32.62 17.02 -50.07
C PHE A 10 -32.37 15.54 -49.74
N LEU A 11 -32.02 14.73 -50.74
CA LEU A 11 -31.73 13.31 -50.52
C LEU A 11 -30.45 13.11 -49.68
N ILE A 12 -29.41 13.92 -49.91
CA ILE A 12 -28.17 13.87 -49.12
C ILE A 12 -28.42 14.30 -47.67
N VAL A 13 -29.18 15.39 -47.44
CA VAL A 13 -29.53 15.86 -46.09
C VAL A 13 -30.36 14.80 -45.35
N LEU A 14 -31.30 14.14 -46.02
CA LEU A 14 -32.12 13.08 -45.43
C LEU A 14 -31.27 11.86 -45.01
N ILE A 15 -30.34 11.42 -45.87
CA ILE A 15 -29.44 10.30 -45.57
C ILE A 15 -28.52 10.63 -44.39
N VAL A 16 -27.95 11.84 -44.35
CA VAL A 16 -27.09 12.28 -43.23
C VAL A 16 -27.87 12.35 -41.92
N THR A 17 -29.13 12.79 -41.97
CA THR A 17 -29.99 12.84 -40.76
C THR A 17 -30.32 11.43 -40.25
N ILE A 18 -30.65 10.50 -41.14
CA ILE A 18 -30.96 9.10 -40.77
C ILE A 18 -29.71 8.40 -40.21
N ALA A 19 -28.54 8.62 -40.83
CA ALA A 19 -27.28 8.06 -40.36
C ALA A 19 -26.89 8.61 -38.98
N SER A 20 -27.06 9.92 -38.76
CA SER A 20 -26.78 10.57 -37.47
C SER A 20 -27.73 10.09 -36.36
N TYR A 21 -29.02 9.92 -36.67
CA TYR A 21 -30.00 9.38 -35.74
C TYR A 21 -29.69 7.92 -35.36
N SER A 22 -29.34 7.10 -36.36
CA SER A 22 -28.97 5.69 -36.15
C SER A 22 -27.69 5.57 -35.31
N TYR A 23 -26.69 6.43 -35.57
CA TYR A 23 -25.46 6.48 -34.79
C TYR A 23 -25.73 6.88 -33.33
N ASN A 24 -26.54 7.91 -33.09
CA ASN A 24 -26.91 8.32 -31.74
C ASN A 24 -27.64 7.21 -30.96
N GLN A 25 -28.58 6.49 -31.59
CA GLN A 25 -29.27 5.37 -30.95
C GLN A 25 -28.33 4.19 -30.64
N LEU A 26 -27.35 3.91 -31.51
CA LEU A 26 -26.29 2.94 -31.24
C LEU A 26 -25.41 3.36 -30.05
N THR A 27 -25.06 4.65 -29.95
CA THR A 27 -24.27 5.15 -28.81
C THR A 27 -25.03 5.11 -27.49
N LEU A 28 -26.32 5.47 -27.48
CA LEU A 28 -27.19 5.41 -26.31
C LEU A 28 -27.39 3.97 -25.80
N ASN A 29 -27.66 3.03 -26.71
CA ASN A 29 -27.78 1.61 -26.35
C ASN A 29 -26.45 1.05 -25.80
N LYS A 30 -25.31 1.50 -26.34
CA LYS A 30 -23.99 1.09 -25.84
C LYS A 30 -23.70 1.66 -24.45
N SER A 31 -24.08 2.92 -24.17
CA SER A 31 -23.96 3.49 -22.83
C SER A 31 -24.88 2.82 -21.82
N ASP A 32 -26.11 2.45 -22.21
CA ASP A 32 -27.05 1.76 -21.33
C ASP A 32 -26.61 0.32 -21.03
N MET A 33 -26.07 -0.40 -22.02
CA MET A 33 -25.42 -1.68 -21.81
C MET A 33 -24.20 -1.57 -20.89
N MET A 34 -23.37 -0.54 -21.07
CA MET A 34 -22.18 -0.32 -20.24
C MET A 34 -22.58 0.02 -18.79
N ASN A 35 -23.59 0.86 -18.59
CA ASN A 35 -24.15 1.18 -17.27
C ASN A 35 -24.80 -0.03 -16.60
N LYS A 36 -25.49 -0.88 -17.36
CA LYS A 36 -26.07 -2.13 -16.84
C LYS A 36 -24.99 -3.12 -16.44
N LYS A 37 -23.91 -3.23 -17.22
CA LYS A 37 -22.74 -4.08 -16.92
C LYS A 37 -21.97 -3.57 -15.71
N VAL A 38 -21.82 -2.25 -15.56
CA VAL A 38 -21.23 -1.63 -14.36
C VAL A 38 -22.10 -1.89 -13.12
N LYS A 39 -23.43 -1.72 -13.20
CA LYS A 39 -24.34 -2.03 -12.08
C LYS A 39 -24.38 -3.52 -11.74
N GLN A 40 -24.25 -4.39 -12.73
CA GLN A 40 -24.20 -5.85 -12.52
C GLN A 40 -22.87 -6.26 -11.87
N ASN A 41 -21.74 -5.70 -12.30
CA ASN A 41 -20.44 -5.88 -11.65
C ASN A 41 -20.45 -5.33 -10.21
N MET A 42 -21.03 -4.15 -9.96
CA MET A 42 -21.15 -3.61 -8.60
C MET A 42 -22.01 -4.50 -7.67
N ASN A 43 -23.01 -5.21 -8.21
CA ASN A 43 -23.83 -6.14 -7.43
C ASN A 43 -23.17 -7.52 -7.23
N GLU A 44 -22.23 -7.90 -8.09
CA GLU A 44 -21.38 -9.09 -7.92
C GLU A 44 -20.20 -8.81 -6.96
N ASP A 45 -19.58 -7.63 -7.03
CA ASP A 45 -18.50 -7.18 -6.14
C ASP A 45 -18.96 -7.08 -4.67
N VAL A 46 -20.24 -6.79 -4.42
CA VAL A 46 -20.82 -6.78 -3.06
C VAL A 46 -21.01 -8.19 -2.49
N LYS A 47 -21.09 -9.23 -3.34
CA LYS A 47 -21.28 -10.62 -2.88
C LYS A 47 -19.98 -11.35 -2.54
N ASP A 48 -18.83 -10.92 -3.07
CA ASP A 48 -17.53 -11.54 -2.75
C ASP A 48 -16.83 -10.97 -1.50
N ASN A 49 -17.30 -9.83 -0.98
CA ASN A 49 -16.81 -9.17 0.25
C ASN A 49 -16.99 -9.97 1.56
N LYS A 50 -17.44 -11.24 1.51
CA LYS A 50 -17.58 -12.10 2.70
C LYS A 50 -16.33 -12.93 3.03
N LYS A 51 -15.29 -12.93 2.17
CA LYS A 51 -14.04 -13.67 2.41
C LYS A 51 -12.90 -12.83 2.98
N ASP A 52 -13.08 -11.51 3.12
CA ASP A 52 -11.98 -10.55 3.30
C ASP A 52 -11.77 -10.03 4.73
N ILE A 53 -12.48 -10.61 5.70
CA ILE A 53 -12.60 -10.08 7.06
C ILE A 53 -12.54 -11.23 8.07
N VAL A 54 -11.56 -11.20 8.98
CA VAL A 54 -11.55 -12.03 10.19
C VAL A 54 -12.17 -11.19 11.31
N THR A 55 -13.49 -11.32 11.53
CA THR A 55 -14.18 -10.50 12.54
C THR A 55 -13.84 -10.94 13.97
N ASP A 56 -13.63 -9.95 14.84
CA ASP A 56 -14.43 -9.89 16.06
C ASP A 56 -15.35 -8.66 15.96
N LYS A 57 -16.66 -8.87 16.01
CA LYS A 57 -17.68 -7.80 15.92
C LYS A 57 -17.85 -7.04 17.23
N LYS A 58 -17.13 -7.43 18.29
CA LYS A 58 -17.02 -6.59 19.48
C LYS A 58 -16.14 -5.38 19.10
N GLU A 59 -16.75 -4.19 19.13
CA GLU A 59 -16.12 -2.86 19.05
C GLU A 59 -15.93 -2.21 17.65
N GLY A 60 -16.29 -2.87 16.55
CA GLY A 60 -16.24 -2.24 15.22
C GLY A 60 -14.82 -2.04 14.64
N ILE A 61 -13.82 -2.63 15.29
CA ILE A 61 -12.45 -2.75 14.77
C ILE A 61 -12.39 -3.90 13.76
N LEU A 62 -11.82 -3.62 12.59
CA LEU A 62 -11.77 -4.56 11.47
C LEU A 62 -10.33 -4.85 11.07
N VAL A 63 -9.84 -6.07 11.34
CA VAL A 63 -8.53 -6.53 10.88
C VAL A 63 -8.67 -7.17 9.51
N TYR A 64 -7.91 -6.66 8.54
CA TYR A 64 -7.97 -7.10 7.16
C TYR A 64 -7.12 -8.35 6.89
N ASN A 65 -7.60 -9.17 5.95
CA ASN A 65 -6.71 -10.08 5.25
C ASN A 65 -5.67 -9.31 4.44
N ILE A 66 -4.45 -9.86 4.36
CA ILE A 66 -3.35 -9.32 3.55
C ILE A 66 -3.54 -9.72 2.08
N LEU A 67 -3.73 -8.73 1.22
CA LEU A 67 -4.01 -8.92 -0.21
C LEU A 67 -2.79 -8.61 -1.09
N GLY A 68 -2.90 -8.97 -2.37
CA GLY A 68 -1.84 -8.86 -3.37
C GLY A 68 -1.42 -10.21 -3.94
N LYS A 69 -1.14 -10.24 -5.24
CA LYS A 69 -0.77 -11.44 -6.00
C LYS A 69 0.42 -11.18 -6.91
N SER A 70 1.21 -12.22 -7.18
CA SER A 70 2.33 -12.18 -8.11
C SER A 70 2.28 -13.42 -8.99
N ASN A 71 2.45 -13.21 -10.30
CA ASN A 71 2.55 -14.31 -11.27
C ASN A 71 3.96 -14.92 -11.35
N LYS A 72 4.86 -14.55 -10.42
CA LYS A 72 6.23 -15.03 -10.34
C LYS A 72 6.47 -16.02 -9.21
N LEU A 73 5.50 -16.21 -8.32
CA LEU A 73 5.58 -17.17 -7.23
C LEU A 73 5.20 -18.57 -7.74
N THR A 74 5.93 -19.59 -7.29
CA THR A 74 5.50 -20.98 -7.44
C THR A 74 4.32 -21.26 -6.51
N ASP A 75 3.57 -22.33 -6.77
CA ASP A 75 2.45 -22.75 -5.91
C ASP A 75 2.91 -22.99 -4.46
N SER A 76 4.11 -23.55 -4.28
CA SER A 76 4.70 -23.76 -2.94
C SER A 76 4.99 -22.43 -2.25
N GLN A 77 5.62 -21.46 -2.94
CA GLN A 77 5.87 -20.13 -2.38
C GLN A 77 4.58 -19.41 -2.05
N TRP A 78 3.58 -19.49 -2.94
CA TRP A 78 2.26 -18.91 -2.73
C TRP A 78 1.58 -19.50 -1.50
N ASN A 79 1.55 -20.83 -1.37
CA ASN A 79 0.92 -21.51 -0.22
C ASN A 79 1.62 -21.18 1.10
N SER A 80 2.95 -21.16 1.12
CA SER A 80 3.72 -20.73 2.29
C SER A 80 3.39 -19.29 2.68
N MET A 81 3.30 -18.38 1.70
CA MET A 81 2.92 -17.00 1.95
C MET A 81 1.48 -16.88 2.46
N GLN A 82 0.51 -17.66 1.94
CA GLN A 82 -0.86 -17.65 2.45
C GLN A 82 -0.94 -18.15 3.89
N HIS A 83 -0.16 -19.18 4.24
CA HIS A 83 -0.06 -19.66 5.61
C HIS A 83 0.50 -18.58 6.54
N TRP A 84 1.59 -17.92 6.15
CA TRP A 84 2.17 -16.79 6.89
C TRP A 84 1.15 -15.64 7.06
N ARG A 85 0.48 -15.22 5.97
CA ARG A 85 -0.53 -14.15 6.00
C ARG A 85 -1.65 -14.46 6.99
N SER A 86 -2.18 -15.68 6.96
CA SER A 86 -3.23 -16.13 7.88
C SER A 86 -2.77 -16.05 9.35
N ASN A 87 -1.54 -16.50 9.63
CA ASN A 87 -0.98 -16.41 10.98
C ASN A 87 -0.75 -14.96 11.43
N ALA A 88 -0.24 -14.10 10.55
CA ALA A 88 -0.04 -12.68 10.85
C ALA A 88 -1.36 -11.97 11.18
N VAL A 89 -2.41 -12.23 10.38
CA VAL A 89 -3.77 -11.69 10.61
C VAL A 89 -4.35 -12.19 11.92
N LYS A 90 -4.15 -13.48 12.25
CA LYS A 90 -4.56 -14.05 13.53
C LYS A 90 -3.89 -13.33 14.70
N LEU A 91 -2.56 -13.21 14.67
CA LEU A 91 -1.80 -12.53 15.73
C LEU A 91 -2.19 -11.06 15.87
N ALA A 92 -2.43 -10.35 14.77
CA ALA A 92 -2.92 -8.97 14.80
C ALA A 92 -4.32 -8.86 15.42
N ASN A 93 -5.22 -9.79 15.11
CA ASN A 93 -6.54 -9.81 15.71
C ASN A 93 -6.52 -10.15 17.21
N GLU A 94 -5.56 -10.96 17.66
CA GLU A 94 -5.35 -11.29 19.07
C GLU A 94 -4.67 -10.15 19.85
N ASN A 95 -3.93 -9.25 19.17
CA ASN A 95 -3.11 -8.19 19.78
C ASN A 95 -3.34 -6.81 19.12
N LYS A 96 -4.60 -6.37 19.03
CA LYS A 96 -5.04 -5.22 18.20
C LYS A 96 -4.39 -3.88 18.56
N ASP A 97 -3.97 -3.69 19.80
CA ASP A 97 -3.33 -2.45 20.24
C ASP A 97 -1.82 -2.45 19.98
N GLU A 98 -1.23 -3.62 19.72
CA GLU A 98 0.22 -3.82 19.55
C GLU A 98 0.63 -4.14 18.11
N VAL A 99 -0.25 -4.77 17.32
CA VAL A 99 0.04 -5.24 15.97
C VAL A 99 -1.00 -4.69 14.97
N TYR A 100 -0.55 -3.78 14.12
CA TYR A 100 -1.39 -3.12 13.11
C TYR A 100 -1.14 -3.71 11.72
N ILE A 101 -2.20 -4.22 11.09
CA ILE A 101 -2.21 -4.60 9.67
C ILE A 101 -2.87 -3.51 8.81
N ASN A 102 -3.84 -2.80 9.37
CA ASN A 102 -4.56 -1.71 8.74
C ASN A 102 -4.99 -0.69 9.82
N GLY A 103 -5.40 0.51 9.39
CA GLY A 103 -6.12 1.45 10.23
C GLY A 103 -7.56 0.98 10.46
N TYR A 104 -8.05 1.16 11.69
CA TYR A 104 -9.39 0.69 12.11
C TYR A 104 -10.52 1.68 11.83
N ASN A 105 -10.22 2.78 11.13
CA ASN A 105 -11.21 3.78 10.76
C ASN A 105 -11.69 3.55 9.31
N ASN A 106 -12.96 3.91 9.05
CA ASN A 106 -13.54 3.85 7.71
C ASN A 106 -13.25 5.11 6.87
N GLU A 107 -12.29 5.94 7.28
CA GLU A 107 -11.90 7.10 6.49
C GLU A 107 -11.12 6.61 5.26
N LYS A 108 -11.36 7.21 4.09
CA LYS A 108 -10.62 6.90 2.86
C LYS A 108 -9.18 7.42 2.97
N MET A 109 -8.38 6.77 3.80
CA MET A 109 -6.98 7.03 4.05
C MET A 109 -6.16 5.77 3.78
N VAL A 110 -4.93 5.98 3.29
CA VAL A 110 -3.97 4.91 2.97
C VAL A 110 -2.59 5.39 3.39
N ALA A 111 -1.77 4.50 3.96
CA ALA A 111 -0.36 4.74 4.20
C ALA A 111 0.50 4.00 3.17
N LEU A 112 1.35 4.75 2.46
CA LEU A 112 2.40 4.16 1.63
C LEU A 112 3.62 3.91 2.52
N THR A 113 4.08 2.66 2.58
CA THR A 113 5.22 2.26 3.41
C THR A 113 6.33 1.67 2.57
N PHE A 114 7.58 1.92 2.97
CA PHE A 114 8.77 1.55 2.24
C PHE A 114 9.80 0.92 3.17
N ASP A 115 10.14 -0.34 2.94
CA ASP A 115 11.12 -1.08 3.74
C ASP A 115 12.52 -1.05 3.09
N ASP A 116 13.50 -1.61 3.80
CA ASP A 116 14.87 -1.92 3.37
C ASP A 116 15.81 -0.76 3.01
N GLY A 117 15.32 0.49 3.08
CA GLY A 117 16.19 1.66 2.99
C GLY A 117 17.01 1.88 4.28
N PRO A 118 17.78 2.99 4.35
CA PRO A 118 18.09 3.89 3.26
C PRO A 118 19.12 3.29 2.29
N ASP A 119 19.05 3.67 1.03
CA ASP A 119 20.11 3.50 0.04
C ASP A 119 20.47 4.85 -0.61
N TYR A 120 21.53 4.88 -1.43
CA TYR A 120 22.02 6.11 -2.05
C TYR A 120 21.25 6.56 -3.29
N THR A 121 20.45 5.69 -3.90
CA THR A 121 19.89 5.90 -5.23
C THR A 121 18.36 5.90 -5.25
N ILE A 122 17.71 4.88 -4.69
CA ILE A 122 16.25 4.68 -4.80
C ILE A 122 15.50 5.47 -3.73
N THR A 123 15.92 5.35 -2.47
CA THR A 123 15.36 6.04 -1.31
C THR A 123 15.19 7.55 -1.56
N PRO A 124 16.22 8.31 -1.98
CA PRO A 124 16.06 9.75 -2.25
C PRO A 124 15.08 10.03 -3.40
N LYS A 125 15.13 9.25 -4.49
CA LYS A 125 14.20 9.42 -5.63
C LYS A 125 12.75 9.13 -5.27
N ILE A 126 12.50 8.13 -4.42
CA ILE A 126 11.16 7.87 -3.86
C ILE A 126 10.70 9.09 -3.06
N GLY A 127 11.57 9.65 -2.22
CA GLY A 127 11.30 10.90 -1.48
C GLY A 127 10.92 12.07 -2.39
N GLU A 128 11.64 12.24 -3.50
CA GLU A 128 11.34 13.26 -4.52
C GLU A 128 9.96 13.05 -5.14
N VAL A 129 9.63 11.83 -5.58
CA VAL A 129 8.31 11.52 -6.16
C VAL A 129 7.17 11.81 -5.17
N LEU A 130 7.34 11.46 -3.89
CA LEU A 130 6.36 11.75 -2.84
C LEU A 130 6.16 13.27 -2.68
N LYS A 131 7.26 14.02 -2.65
CA LYS A 131 7.27 15.48 -2.52
C LYS A 131 6.60 16.16 -3.72
N GLU A 132 6.95 15.78 -4.95
CA GLU A 132 6.36 16.30 -6.19
C GLU A 132 4.85 16.06 -6.24
N ASN A 133 4.40 14.93 -5.68
CA ASN A 133 2.99 14.59 -5.60
C ASN A 133 2.29 15.15 -4.35
N ASN A 134 2.99 15.90 -3.51
CA ASN A 134 2.49 16.49 -2.27
C ASN A 134 1.82 15.46 -1.34
N VAL A 135 2.46 14.29 -1.21
CA VAL A 135 2.07 13.21 -0.29
C VAL A 135 3.26 12.85 0.60
N LYS A 136 3.00 12.13 1.69
CA LYS A 136 4.03 11.64 2.62
C LYS A 136 4.11 10.12 2.56
N GLY A 137 5.30 9.60 2.78
CA GLY A 137 5.59 8.17 2.94
C GLY A 137 6.02 7.84 4.37
N ASN A 138 6.15 6.54 4.61
CA ASN A 138 6.58 6.00 5.89
C ASN A 138 7.69 4.99 5.62
N PHE A 139 8.91 5.29 6.06
CA PHE A 139 10.10 4.54 5.71
C PHE A 139 10.56 3.73 6.92
N PHE A 140 10.60 2.40 6.79
CA PHE A 140 11.18 1.51 7.77
C PHE A 140 12.62 1.22 7.35
N PHE A 141 13.56 1.81 8.08
CA PHE A 141 14.97 1.75 7.74
C PHE A 141 15.74 0.71 8.56
N ILE A 142 16.66 0.02 7.89
CA ILE A 142 17.62 -0.89 8.50
C ILE A 142 18.67 -0.05 9.23
N GLY A 143 18.76 -0.20 10.55
CA GLY A 143 19.61 0.63 11.40
C GLY A 143 21.09 0.67 11.00
N GLU A 144 21.65 -0.46 10.58
CA GLU A 144 23.04 -0.58 10.13
C GLU A 144 23.35 0.36 8.95
N GLN A 145 22.37 0.65 8.10
CA GLN A 145 22.53 1.50 6.91
C GLN A 145 22.38 3.00 7.22
N VAL A 146 21.80 3.35 8.37
CA VAL A 146 21.39 4.73 8.70
C VAL A 146 22.59 5.65 8.91
N ALA A 147 23.62 5.21 9.63
CA ALA A 147 24.76 6.07 9.99
C ALA A 147 25.50 6.58 8.74
N GLU A 148 25.77 5.69 7.79
CA GLU A 148 26.44 5.98 6.53
C GLU A 148 25.61 6.92 5.63
N LYS A 149 24.28 6.81 5.71
CA LYS A 149 23.32 7.52 4.83
C LYS A 149 22.52 8.58 5.58
N SER A 150 23.10 9.11 6.66
CA SER A 150 22.43 10.04 7.58
C SER A 150 21.86 11.29 6.91
N ASN A 151 22.55 11.84 5.89
CA ASN A 151 22.05 12.98 5.11
C ASN A 151 20.75 12.66 4.38
N ILE A 152 20.62 11.46 3.80
CA ILE A 152 19.42 11.01 3.10
C ILE A 152 18.29 10.81 4.11
N VAL A 153 18.56 10.11 5.21
CA VAL A 153 17.59 9.86 6.28
C VAL A 153 17.05 11.17 6.86
N LYS A 154 17.94 12.12 7.16
CA LYS A 154 17.57 13.45 7.65
C LYS A 154 16.67 14.18 6.66
N LYS A 155 17.03 14.16 5.38
CA LYS A 155 16.26 14.81 4.32
C LYS A 155 14.85 14.21 4.16
N ILE A 156 14.74 12.88 4.20
CA ILE A 156 13.45 12.17 4.16
C ILE A 156 12.56 12.62 5.31
N TYR A 157 13.11 12.72 6.52
CA TYR A 157 12.39 13.20 7.70
C TYR A 157 11.99 14.69 7.59
N GLU A 158 12.90 15.58 7.18
CA GLU A 158 12.64 17.02 7.01
C GLU A 158 11.59 17.32 5.93
N ASP A 159 11.45 16.45 4.91
CA ASP A 159 10.35 16.53 3.94
C ASP A 159 8.99 16.10 4.54
N GLY A 160 8.93 15.73 5.82
CA GLY A 160 7.71 15.38 6.55
C GLY A 160 7.27 13.92 6.40
N ASN A 161 8.16 13.04 5.93
CA ASN A 161 7.92 11.60 5.93
C ASN A 161 8.23 11.03 7.32
N LEU A 162 7.61 9.90 7.66
CA LEU A 162 8.03 9.15 8.84
C LEU A 162 9.28 8.33 8.53
N VAL A 163 10.25 8.41 9.44
CA VAL A 163 11.42 7.52 9.49
C VAL A 163 11.29 6.63 10.72
N LEU A 164 11.19 5.33 10.49
CA LEU A 164 10.80 4.28 11.44
C LEU A 164 11.78 3.11 11.39
N SER A 165 11.71 2.18 12.35
CA SER A 165 12.71 1.12 12.51
C SER A 165 12.35 -0.17 11.75
N HIS A 166 13.30 -0.72 11.00
CA HIS A 166 13.23 -2.07 10.42
C HIS A 166 14.23 -3.03 11.08
N SER A 167 14.44 -2.90 12.39
CA SER A 167 15.53 -3.51 13.16
C SER A 167 16.93 -3.01 12.76
N TYR A 168 17.98 -3.55 13.37
CA TYR A 168 19.34 -3.11 13.10
C TYR A 168 19.94 -3.73 11.83
N ASN A 169 19.90 -5.06 11.66
CA ASN A 169 20.57 -5.74 10.53
C ASN A 169 19.70 -6.76 9.77
N HIS A 170 18.37 -6.59 9.81
CA HIS A 170 17.42 -7.33 8.98
C HIS A 170 17.41 -8.87 9.22
N ILE A 171 17.27 -9.27 10.48
CA ILE A 171 17.15 -10.68 10.88
C ILE A 171 15.71 -10.99 11.35
N GLU A 172 15.24 -12.21 11.09
CA GLU A 172 13.96 -12.72 11.62
C GLU A 172 13.96 -12.73 13.16
N LEU A 173 13.22 -11.79 13.77
CA LEU A 173 13.23 -11.59 15.22
C LEU A 173 12.69 -12.81 15.99
N ASN A 174 11.73 -13.54 15.44
CA ASN A 174 11.15 -14.72 16.10
C ASN A 174 12.15 -15.88 16.24
N LYS A 175 13.26 -15.89 15.48
CA LYS A 175 14.36 -16.88 15.59
C LYS A 175 15.39 -16.53 16.66
N LEU A 176 15.30 -15.34 17.26
CA LEU A 176 16.28 -14.83 18.22
C LEU A 176 15.85 -15.06 19.68
N SER A 177 16.81 -14.99 20.59
CA SER A 177 16.54 -14.88 22.03
C SER A 177 15.98 -13.50 22.39
N GLU A 178 15.40 -13.36 23.59
CA GLU A 178 14.87 -12.07 24.05
C GLU A 178 15.92 -10.95 24.06
N GLU A 179 17.12 -11.24 24.56
CA GLU A 179 18.22 -10.27 24.61
C GLU A 179 18.64 -9.82 23.22
N GLU A 180 18.69 -10.75 22.27
CA GLU A 180 19.02 -10.44 20.87
C GLU A 180 17.92 -9.62 20.19
N ILE A 181 16.64 -9.90 20.45
CA ILE A 181 15.52 -9.09 19.97
C ILE A 181 15.65 -7.65 20.50
N LYS A 182 15.80 -7.49 21.82
CA LYS A 182 15.98 -6.17 22.46
C LYS A 182 17.17 -5.42 21.87
N LYS A 183 18.28 -6.10 21.63
CA LYS A 183 19.48 -5.52 21.00
C LYS A 183 19.20 -5.05 19.57
N GLN A 184 18.56 -5.88 18.74
CA GLN A 184 18.21 -5.53 17.36
C GLN A 184 17.33 -4.27 17.28
N VAL A 185 16.33 -4.20 18.15
CA VAL A 185 15.37 -3.08 18.20
C VAL A 185 16.06 -1.81 18.67
N THR A 186 16.69 -1.86 19.85
CA THR A 186 17.30 -0.68 20.48
C THR A 186 18.47 -0.12 19.68
N MET A 187 19.26 -0.96 18.99
CA MET A 187 20.32 -0.49 18.10
C MET A 187 19.74 0.22 16.87
N GLY A 188 18.70 -0.34 16.23
CA GLY A 188 18.04 0.30 15.09
C GLY A 188 17.44 1.66 15.45
N GLU A 189 16.70 1.72 16.55
CA GLU A 189 16.17 2.97 17.10
C GLU A 189 17.27 4.00 17.40
N LYS A 190 18.39 3.56 17.98
CA LYS A 190 19.51 4.43 18.34
C LYS A 190 20.13 5.09 17.12
N GLU A 191 20.34 4.35 16.03
CA GLU A 191 20.89 4.94 14.81
C GLU A 191 19.95 5.97 14.19
N ILE A 192 18.64 5.71 14.20
CA ILE A 192 17.64 6.69 13.73
C ILE A 192 17.62 7.93 14.64
N PHE A 193 17.60 7.73 15.97
CA PHE A 193 17.59 8.82 16.94
C PHE A 193 18.78 9.77 16.78
N LYS A 194 19.98 9.26 16.51
CA LYS A 194 21.17 10.09 16.26
C LYS A 194 21.00 11.04 15.07
N VAL A 195 20.20 10.68 14.07
CA VAL A 195 20.04 11.45 12.84
C VAL A 195 18.88 12.45 12.94
N ILE A 196 17.74 12.04 13.50
CA ILE A 196 16.51 12.85 13.48
C ILE A 196 16.06 13.34 14.86
N GLY A 197 16.73 12.95 15.95
CA GLY A 197 16.40 13.35 17.31
C GLY A 197 15.09 12.78 17.85
N LYS A 198 14.52 11.76 17.18
CA LYS A 198 13.28 11.08 17.56
C LYS A 198 13.48 9.58 17.58
N ARG A 199 12.99 8.92 18.63
CA ARG A 199 13.07 7.47 18.77
C ARG A 199 11.81 6.84 18.18
N PRO A 200 11.90 5.98 17.15
CA PRO A 200 10.73 5.34 16.57
C PRO A 200 9.96 4.54 17.60
N LYS A 201 8.64 4.72 17.63
CA LYS A 201 7.69 3.83 18.33
C LYS A 201 7.23 2.71 17.44
N PHE A 202 7.10 3.00 16.14
CA PHE A 202 6.72 1.99 15.16
C PHE A 202 7.94 1.22 14.69
N ILE A 203 7.78 -0.10 14.69
CA ILE A 203 8.73 -1.05 14.13
C ILE A 203 8.00 -1.97 13.16
N ARG A 204 8.64 -2.27 12.03
CA ARG A 204 8.25 -3.42 11.21
C ARG A 204 9.31 -4.50 11.37
N PRO A 205 9.00 -5.66 11.95
CA PRO A 205 9.94 -6.77 12.00
C PRO A 205 10.28 -7.25 10.59
N PRO A 206 11.57 -7.51 10.27
CA PRO A 206 11.99 -8.07 9.00
C PRO A 206 11.16 -9.30 8.62
N TYR A 207 10.82 -9.42 7.34
CA TYR A 207 9.97 -10.49 6.79
C TYR A 207 8.55 -10.56 7.37
N GLY A 208 8.15 -9.58 8.20
CA GLY A 208 6.94 -9.68 9.02
C GLY A 208 6.98 -10.89 9.98
N ALA A 209 8.18 -11.32 10.39
CA ALA A 209 8.39 -12.49 11.21
C ALA A 209 8.08 -12.18 12.70
N ILE A 210 6.85 -12.48 13.10
CA ILE A 210 6.36 -12.28 14.47
C ILE A 210 5.81 -13.58 15.08
N ASP A 211 5.90 -13.65 16.41
CA ASP A 211 5.22 -14.61 17.27
C ASP A 211 4.86 -13.91 18.60
N ASN A 212 4.18 -14.61 19.52
CA ASN A 212 3.81 -14.01 20.82
C ASN A 212 5.03 -13.56 21.65
N LYS A 213 6.18 -14.22 21.50
CA LYS A 213 7.42 -13.81 22.18
C LYS A 213 7.87 -12.44 21.67
N VAL A 214 7.94 -12.25 20.35
CA VAL A 214 8.31 -10.97 19.74
C VAL A 214 7.31 -9.88 20.13
N ILE A 215 6.01 -10.16 20.06
CA ILE A 215 4.96 -9.18 20.42
C ILE A 215 5.13 -8.71 21.86
N ASN A 216 5.22 -9.64 22.82
CA ASN A 216 5.35 -9.31 24.24
C ASN A 216 6.63 -8.49 24.54
N ILE A 217 7.75 -8.82 23.89
CA ILE A 217 9.01 -8.09 24.09
C ILE A 217 8.90 -6.66 23.55
N LEU A 218 8.29 -6.49 22.38
CA LEU A 218 8.13 -5.19 21.74
C LEU A 218 7.12 -4.31 22.51
N GLU A 219 6.03 -4.90 23.01
CA GLU A 219 5.07 -4.22 23.89
C GLU A 219 5.75 -3.71 25.17
N GLN A 220 6.58 -4.54 25.83
CA GLN A 220 7.31 -4.15 27.05
C GLN A 220 8.29 -2.99 26.85
N ASN A 221 8.81 -2.82 25.64
CA ASN A 221 9.67 -1.70 25.29
C ASN A 221 8.89 -0.54 24.65
N GLU A 222 7.56 -0.59 24.67
CA GLU A 222 6.61 0.41 24.15
C GLU A 222 6.60 0.55 22.62
N GLU A 223 7.12 -0.42 21.87
CA GLU A 223 6.98 -0.42 20.41
C GLU A 223 5.61 -0.89 19.94
N LYS A 224 5.19 -0.42 18.76
CA LYS A 224 4.03 -0.97 18.02
C LYS A 224 4.52 -1.63 16.73
N ILE A 225 4.08 -2.86 16.51
CA ILE A 225 4.37 -3.63 15.30
C ILE A 225 3.46 -3.16 14.17
N ILE A 226 4.07 -2.74 13.06
CA ILE A 226 3.36 -2.36 11.85
C ILE A 226 3.63 -3.38 10.75
N LEU A 227 2.60 -4.12 10.37
CA LEU A 227 2.58 -4.97 9.18
C LEU A 227 1.90 -4.23 8.01
N TRP A 228 1.23 -4.94 7.13
CA TRP A 228 0.57 -4.37 5.95
C TRP A 228 -0.66 -5.19 5.55
N SER A 229 -1.62 -4.52 4.93
CA SER A 229 -2.86 -5.13 4.43
C SER A 229 -2.88 -5.26 2.90
N ILE A 230 -2.04 -4.50 2.20
CA ILE A 230 -1.71 -4.73 0.78
C ILE A 230 -0.21 -4.94 0.64
N ASP A 231 0.14 -6.08 0.09
CA ASP A 231 1.48 -6.41 -0.38
C ASP A 231 1.54 -6.16 -1.88
N THR A 232 2.37 -5.20 -2.32
CA THR A 232 2.55 -4.95 -3.75
C THR A 232 3.30 -6.08 -4.46
N LEU A 233 4.02 -6.90 -3.69
CA LEU A 233 4.91 -7.96 -4.16
C LEU A 233 6.00 -7.44 -5.10
N ASP A 234 6.40 -6.18 -4.95
CA ASP A 234 7.43 -5.53 -5.76
C ASP A 234 8.80 -6.23 -5.70
N TRP A 235 9.09 -6.92 -4.61
CA TRP A 235 10.25 -7.81 -4.46
C TRP A 235 10.23 -9.03 -5.41
N SER A 236 9.07 -9.43 -5.91
CA SER A 236 8.93 -10.56 -6.85
C SER A 236 8.59 -10.13 -8.28
N GLN A 237 7.90 -8.99 -8.42
CA GLN A 237 7.35 -8.55 -9.69
C GLN A 237 8.39 -7.80 -10.52
N LYS A 238 8.37 -8.03 -11.84
CA LYS A 238 9.28 -7.39 -12.81
C LYS A 238 8.61 -6.35 -13.70
N ASP A 239 7.35 -6.04 -13.43
CA ASP A 239 6.51 -5.16 -14.24
C ASP A 239 5.71 -4.24 -13.32
N GLU A 240 5.92 -2.93 -13.47
CA GLU A 240 5.26 -1.87 -12.72
C GLU A 240 3.73 -1.97 -12.79
N ARG A 241 3.17 -2.47 -13.90
CA ARG A 241 1.71 -2.61 -14.08
C ARG A 241 1.11 -3.59 -13.09
N ASN A 242 1.84 -4.66 -12.75
CA ASN A 242 1.38 -5.62 -11.75
C ASN A 242 1.45 -5.03 -10.34
N ILE A 243 2.43 -4.17 -10.05
CA ILE A 243 2.53 -3.45 -8.76
C ILE A 243 1.32 -2.52 -8.61
N VAL A 244 1.05 -1.69 -9.64
CA VAL A 244 -0.12 -0.79 -9.65
C VAL A 244 -1.44 -1.57 -9.57
N LYS A 245 -1.54 -2.72 -10.25
CA LYS A 245 -2.72 -3.58 -10.24
C LYS A 245 -3.06 -4.07 -8.83
N ASN A 246 -2.06 -4.49 -8.05
CA ASN A 246 -2.27 -4.91 -6.65
C ASN A 246 -2.87 -3.79 -5.79
N ILE A 247 -2.56 -2.52 -6.07
CA ILE A 247 -3.23 -1.39 -5.41
C ILE A 247 -4.66 -1.22 -5.94
N MET A 248 -4.81 -1.19 -7.26
CA MET A 248 -6.08 -0.87 -7.93
C MET A 248 -7.21 -1.84 -7.54
N GLU A 249 -6.90 -3.13 -7.43
CA GLU A 249 -7.88 -4.20 -7.19
C GLU A 249 -8.22 -4.40 -5.70
N ASN A 250 -7.33 -4.02 -4.78
CA ASN A 250 -7.46 -4.40 -3.37
C ASN A 250 -7.70 -3.20 -2.42
N LEU A 251 -7.78 -1.98 -2.94
CA LEU A 251 -7.84 -0.77 -2.11
C LEU A 251 -9.11 -0.69 -1.23
N ARG A 252 -8.91 -0.64 0.09
CA ARG A 252 -9.93 -0.40 1.12
C ARG A 252 -9.58 0.82 2.00
N PRO A 253 -10.51 1.38 2.78
CA PRO A 253 -10.21 2.35 3.84
C PRO A 253 -9.22 1.78 4.86
N GLY A 254 -8.23 2.56 5.28
CA GLY A 254 -7.29 2.12 6.31
C GLY A 254 -6.10 1.30 5.80
N GLU A 255 -5.91 1.16 4.48
CA GLU A 255 -4.85 0.30 3.94
C GLU A 255 -3.44 0.76 4.31
N ILE A 256 -2.61 -0.21 4.69
CA ILE A 256 -1.16 -0.05 4.80
C ILE A 256 -0.54 -0.82 3.63
N VAL A 257 0.14 -0.09 2.74
CA VAL A 257 0.71 -0.62 1.50
C VAL A 257 2.21 -0.87 1.69
N LEU A 258 2.65 -2.12 1.55
CA LEU A 258 4.06 -2.51 1.56
C LEU A 258 4.70 -2.36 0.17
N MET A 259 5.82 -1.63 0.15
CA MET A 259 6.78 -1.52 -0.94
C MET A 259 8.20 -1.47 -0.33
N HIS A 260 9.22 -1.45 -1.17
CA HIS A 260 10.62 -1.37 -0.75
C HIS A 260 11.33 -0.18 -1.38
N SER A 261 12.40 0.28 -0.73
CA SER A 261 13.16 1.49 -1.11
C SER A 261 14.67 1.28 -1.24
N ASN A 262 15.15 0.04 -1.28
CA ASN A 262 16.57 -0.28 -1.46
C ASN A 262 16.98 -0.28 -2.96
N GLU A 263 18.30 -0.38 -3.23
CA GLU A 263 18.92 -0.13 -4.55
C GLU A 263 18.29 -0.87 -5.75
N ASP A 264 17.72 -2.07 -5.55
CA ASP A 264 17.15 -2.88 -6.63
C ASP A 264 15.68 -2.53 -6.97
N LYS A 265 15.10 -1.49 -6.36
CA LYS A 265 13.68 -1.15 -6.45
C LYS A 265 13.34 -0.08 -7.51
N GLU A 266 14.08 -0.10 -8.63
CA GLU A 266 13.80 0.75 -9.80
C GLU A 266 12.38 0.54 -10.38
N ILE A 267 11.85 -0.69 -10.34
CA ILE A 267 10.48 -0.96 -10.82
C ILE A 267 9.42 -0.36 -9.88
N THR A 268 9.66 -0.40 -8.56
CA THR A 268 8.81 0.26 -7.56
C THR A 268 8.81 1.77 -7.77
N LEU A 269 9.99 2.36 -7.97
CA LEU A 269 10.14 3.79 -8.25
C LEU A 269 9.31 4.22 -9.48
N LYS A 270 9.36 3.45 -10.57
CA LYS A 270 8.56 3.72 -11.78
C LYS A 270 7.05 3.54 -11.56
N ALA A 271 6.65 2.57 -10.74
CA ALA A 271 5.24 2.33 -10.41
C ALA A 271 4.65 3.44 -9.52
N LEU A 272 5.46 4.06 -8.65
CA LEU A 272 4.99 4.93 -7.58
C LEU A 272 4.12 6.12 -8.04
N PRO A 273 4.45 6.88 -9.11
CA PRO A 273 3.56 7.94 -9.61
C PRO A 273 2.17 7.42 -9.99
N ASN A 274 2.09 6.25 -10.62
CA ASN A 274 0.83 5.62 -11.02
C ASN A 274 0.05 5.07 -9.81
N ILE A 275 0.75 4.55 -8.79
CA ILE A 275 0.14 4.16 -7.51
C ILE A 275 -0.53 5.37 -6.86
N ILE A 276 0.21 6.47 -6.70
CA ILE A 276 -0.29 7.71 -6.08
C ILE A 276 -1.51 8.23 -6.85
N LYS A 277 -1.41 8.30 -8.19
CA LYS A 277 -2.52 8.69 -9.07
C LYS A 277 -3.75 7.81 -8.85
N THR A 278 -3.58 6.48 -8.87
CA THR A 278 -4.67 5.51 -8.70
C THR A 278 -5.39 5.69 -7.35
N ILE A 279 -4.63 5.87 -6.27
CA ILE A 279 -5.18 6.08 -4.92
C ILE A 279 -6.00 7.38 -4.87
N LYS A 280 -5.45 8.48 -5.42
CA LYS A 280 -6.12 9.79 -5.46
C LYS A 280 -7.39 9.77 -6.31
N GLU A 281 -7.35 9.15 -7.49
CA GLU A 281 -8.52 9.03 -8.38
C GLU A 281 -9.67 8.23 -7.76
N LYS A 282 -9.36 7.25 -6.89
CA LYS A 282 -10.37 6.52 -6.09
C LYS A 282 -10.89 7.31 -4.87
N GLY A 283 -10.40 8.53 -4.67
CA GLY A 283 -10.83 9.44 -3.61
C GLY A 283 -10.19 9.18 -2.24
N TYR A 284 -9.04 8.51 -2.21
CA TYR A 284 -8.29 8.27 -0.97
C TYR A 284 -7.23 9.34 -0.72
N LYS A 285 -7.04 9.68 0.56
CA LYS A 285 -5.93 10.51 1.03
C LYS A 285 -4.74 9.62 1.37
N ILE A 286 -3.56 9.98 0.89
CA ILE A 286 -2.31 9.34 1.32
C ILE A 286 -1.82 10.07 2.57
N VAL A 287 -1.61 9.34 3.67
CA VAL A 287 -1.26 9.87 4.99
C VAL A 287 -0.10 9.10 5.61
N THR A 288 0.48 9.69 6.65
CA THR A 288 1.45 9.02 7.52
C THR A 288 0.77 8.01 8.45
N LEU A 289 1.52 7.02 8.94
CA LEU A 289 1.01 5.95 9.78
C LEU A 289 0.44 6.46 11.10
N ASP A 290 1.08 7.45 11.73
CA ASP A 290 0.57 8.05 12.97
C ASP A 290 -0.84 8.62 12.80
N LYS A 291 -1.09 9.27 11.68
CA LYS A 291 -2.41 9.79 11.32
C LYS A 291 -3.40 8.67 10.97
N LEU A 292 -2.97 7.65 10.23
CA LEU A 292 -3.81 6.51 9.86
C LEU A 292 -4.26 5.72 11.09
N LEU A 293 -3.33 5.47 12.02
CA LEU A 293 -3.51 4.62 13.19
C LEU A 293 -4.00 5.40 14.43
N LYS A 294 -3.92 6.74 14.40
CA LYS A 294 -4.22 7.62 15.54
C LYS A 294 -3.35 7.31 16.76
N THR A 295 -2.08 7.00 16.50
CA THR A 295 -1.07 6.61 17.48
C THR A 295 0.23 7.35 17.17
N GLU A 296 0.97 7.77 18.19
CA GLU A 296 2.26 8.45 17.99
C GLU A 296 3.29 7.52 17.34
N ALA A 297 3.96 8.01 16.29
CA ALA A 297 5.01 7.25 15.60
C ALA A 297 6.35 7.22 16.34
N TYR A 298 6.52 8.06 17.36
CA TYR A 298 7.75 8.25 18.12
C TYR A 298 7.48 8.19 19.62
N LYS A 299 8.47 7.74 20.39
CA LYS A 299 8.49 7.78 21.86
C LYS A 299 9.19 9.04 22.37
#